data_AF-A0A0R3QGU4-F1
#
_entry.id   AF-A0A0R3QGU4-F1
#
_cell.length_a   1.000
_cell.length_b   1.000
_cell.length_c   1.000
_cell.angle_alpha   90.00
_cell.angle_beta   90.00
_cell.angle_gamma   90.00
#
_symmetry.space_group_name_H-M   'P 1'
#
loop_
_entity.id
_entity.type
_entity.pdbx_description
1 polymer ?
#
loop_
_entity_poly.entity_id
_entity_poly.type
_entity_poly.pdbx_seq_one_letter_code
_entity_poly.pdbx_strand_id
1 'polypeptide(L)'
;MKFHNLSFEFRTRSRATQVIAVEFSKRSQFIIFSVSHGKGLISIGPEQYLLSFPSFADGNLKSLSIVVEKYSTLIVIDHLYKKRIVLQNNGLYRDIRKIYSGLAPSTSYPQRFEGCLRNVKINDLRLKLAENMMTKPGCQVLINHLLYIYAKMLHNT
;
A
#
# COMPACT_ATOMS: atom_id res chain seq x y z
N MET A 1 -13.11 -1.85 -12.79
CA MET A 1 -13.06 -2.99 -11.85
C MET A 1 -13.34 -2.48 -10.45
N LYS A 2 -14.26 -3.12 -9.71
CA LYS A 2 -14.56 -2.75 -8.32
C LYS A 2 -13.48 -3.30 -7.39
N PHE A 3 -12.98 -2.49 -6.48
CA PHE A 3 -12.03 -2.83 -5.45
C PHE A 3 -12.69 -3.61 -4.30
N HIS A 4 -12.11 -4.76 -3.97
CA HIS A 4 -12.52 -5.62 -2.86
C HIS A 4 -11.36 -5.90 -1.91
N ASN A 5 -10.17 -6.19 -2.46
CA ASN A 5 -8.98 -6.40 -1.65
C ASN A 5 -7.71 -5.89 -2.32
N LEU A 6 -6.73 -5.58 -1.49
CA LEU A 6 -5.33 -5.34 -1.85
C LEU A 6 -4.47 -6.19 -0.92
N SER A 7 -3.59 -7.03 -1.46
CA SER A 7 -2.59 -7.73 -0.67
C SER A 7 -1.20 -7.54 -1.25
N PHE A 8 -0.20 -7.42 -0.39
CA PHE A 8 1.20 -7.30 -0.82
C PHE A 8 2.14 -7.71 0.32
N GLU A 9 3.38 -7.98 -0.05
CA GLU A 9 4.46 -8.19 0.90
C GLU A 9 5.52 -7.12 0.74
N PHE A 10 6.03 -6.57 1.83
CA PHE A 10 7.07 -5.57 1.78
C PHE A 10 8.05 -5.68 2.94
N ARG A 11 9.22 -5.07 2.77
CA ARG A 11 10.18 -4.80 3.86
C ARG A 11 10.81 -3.44 3.67
N THR A 12 11.07 -2.75 4.76
CA THR A 12 11.79 -1.48 4.77
C THR A 12 12.54 -1.29 6.09
N ARG A 13 13.63 -0.51 6.05
CA ARG A 13 14.27 0.04 7.26
C ARG A 13 13.95 1.54 7.44
N SER A 14 13.29 2.15 6.45
CA SER A 14 12.87 3.54 6.55
C SER A 14 11.74 3.67 7.56
N ARG A 15 11.88 4.64 8.46
CA ARG A 15 10.88 4.95 9.48
C ARG A 15 9.77 5.87 8.97
N ALA A 16 9.93 6.45 7.78
CA ALA A 16 8.99 7.38 7.18
C ALA A 16 8.94 7.17 5.65
N THR A 17 7.91 6.48 5.16
CA THR A 17 7.80 6.17 3.74
C THR A 17 6.37 5.81 3.33
N GLN A 18 5.94 6.20 2.12
CA GLN A 18 4.70 5.69 1.53
C GLN A 18 5.01 4.37 0.81
N VAL A 19 4.28 3.31 1.13
CA VAL A 19 4.53 1.98 0.55
C VAL A 19 3.70 1.80 -0.70
N ILE A 20 2.39 2.01 -0.58
CA ILE A 20 1.44 1.82 -1.68
C ILE A 20 0.25 2.76 -1.54
N ALA A 21 -0.27 3.22 -2.67
CA ALA A 21 -1.47 4.06 -2.76
C ALA A 21 -2.38 3.55 -3.88
N VAL A 22 -3.66 3.37 -3.54
CA VAL A 22 -4.74 3.07 -4.47
C VAL A 22 -5.53 4.35 -4.70
N GLU A 23 -5.53 4.83 -5.94
CA GLU A 23 -6.34 5.96 -6.40
C GLU A 23 -7.63 5.44 -7.03
N PHE A 24 -8.76 5.95 -6.56
CA PHE A 24 -10.08 5.63 -7.13
C PHE A 24 -10.50 6.65 -8.18
N SER A 25 -11.56 6.33 -8.94
CA SER A 25 -12.12 7.21 -9.97
C SER A 25 -12.49 8.59 -9.42
N LYS A 26 -12.97 8.66 -8.17
CA LYS A 26 -13.08 9.93 -7.44
C LYS A 26 -11.70 10.32 -6.90
N ARG A 27 -11.07 11.32 -7.54
CA ARG A 27 -9.70 11.77 -7.26
C ARG A 27 -9.43 12.21 -5.81
N SER A 28 -10.45 12.53 -5.02
CA SER A 28 -10.29 12.87 -3.61
C SER A 28 -10.25 11.66 -2.68
N GLN A 29 -10.37 10.44 -3.22
CA GLN A 29 -10.40 9.21 -2.45
C GLN A 29 -9.22 8.32 -2.79
N PHE A 30 -8.49 7.98 -1.74
CA PHE A 30 -7.35 7.10 -1.78
C PHE A 30 -7.43 6.11 -0.64
N ILE A 31 -6.87 4.92 -0.85
CA ILE A 31 -6.36 4.10 0.25
C ILE A 31 -4.84 4.14 0.17
N ILE A 32 -4.20 4.62 1.22
CA ILE A 32 -2.74 4.73 1.29
C ILE A 32 -2.27 3.94 2.50
N PHE A 33 -1.27 3.11 2.29
CA PHE A 33 -0.51 2.53 3.39
C PHE A 33 0.91 3.11 3.40
N SER A 34 1.28 3.67 4.54
CA SER A 34 2.59 4.25 4.80
C SER A 34 3.17 3.77 6.12
N VAL A 35 4.46 3.97 6.30
CA VAL A 35 5.18 3.83 7.56
C VAL A 35 5.49 5.23 8.07
N SER A 36 5.14 5.52 9.32
CA SER A 36 5.45 6.78 10.01
C SER A 36 5.97 6.49 11.40
N HIS A 37 7.13 7.05 11.75
CA HIS A 37 7.88 6.73 12.96
C HIS A 37 8.06 5.21 13.19
N GLY A 38 8.21 4.43 12.11
CA GLY A 38 8.32 2.96 12.15
C GLY A 38 7.02 2.20 12.40
N LYS A 39 5.89 2.90 12.54
CA LYS A 39 4.54 2.34 12.71
C LYS A 39 3.78 2.40 11.40
N GLY A 40 2.80 1.50 11.23
CA GLY A 40 1.95 1.51 10.05
C GLY A 40 0.90 2.61 10.15
N LEU A 41 0.61 3.28 9.05
CA LEU A 41 -0.45 4.27 8.94
C LEU A 41 -1.28 3.94 7.71
N ILE A 42 -2.61 3.86 7.89
CA ILE A 42 -3.55 3.67 6.81
C ILE A 42 -4.40 4.91 6.68
N SER A 43 -4.35 5.54 5.51
CA SER A 43 -5.21 6.66 5.16
C SER A 43 -6.33 6.17 4.26
N ILE A 44 -7.58 6.47 4.61
CA ILE A 44 -8.77 6.15 3.82
C ILE A 44 -9.53 7.45 3.58
N GLY A 45 -9.36 8.04 2.40
CA GLY A 45 -9.81 9.41 2.13
C GLY A 45 -9.13 10.40 3.09
N PRO A 46 -9.88 11.24 3.84
CA PRO A 46 -9.30 12.18 4.80
C PRO A 46 -8.91 11.53 6.13
N GLU A 47 -9.45 10.35 6.44
CA GLU A 47 -9.24 9.69 7.72
C GLU A 47 -7.91 8.94 7.76
N GLN A 48 -7.27 8.93 8.93
CA GLN A 48 -6.01 8.23 9.15
C GLN A 48 -6.08 7.32 10.37
N TYR A 49 -5.52 6.12 10.23
CA TYR A 49 -5.58 5.07 11.25
C TYR A 49 -4.18 4.52 11.51
N LEU A 50 -3.72 4.69 12.75
CA LEU A 50 -2.43 4.17 13.19
C LEU A 50 -2.53 2.67 13.49
N LEU A 51 -1.54 1.91 13.02
CA LEU A 51 -1.29 0.51 13.33
C LEU A 51 -0.12 0.44 14.31
N SER A 52 -0.44 0.35 15.61
CA SER A 52 0.55 0.39 16.68
C SER A 52 1.51 -0.80 16.67
N PHE A 53 1.10 -1.94 16.10
CA PHE A 53 1.88 -3.17 16.00
C PHE A 53 1.64 -3.85 14.64
N PRO A 54 2.63 -4.58 14.10
CA PRO A 54 4.03 -4.67 14.55
C PRO A 54 4.84 -3.41 14.19
N SER A 55 6.15 -3.42 14.44
CA SER A 55 7.08 -2.45 13.81
C SER A 55 7.24 -2.79 12.33
N PHE A 56 7.18 -1.79 11.46
CA PHE A 56 7.28 -1.95 10.01
C PHE A 56 8.62 -1.49 9.43
N ALA A 57 9.49 -0.89 10.25
CA ALA A 57 10.82 -0.42 9.87
C ALA A 57 11.95 -1.33 10.41
N ASP A 58 11.65 -2.60 10.67
CA ASP A 58 12.60 -3.59 11.21
C ASP A 58 13.45 -4.28 10.12
N GLY A 59 13.17 -4.03 8.84
CA GLY A 59 13.81 -4.69 7.71
C GLY A 59 13.32 -6.11 7.43
N ASN A 60 12.41 -6.64 8.27
CA ASN A 60 11.80 -7.94 8.05
C ASN A 60 10.70 -7.85 7.02
N LEU A 61 10.46 -8.96 6.34
CA LEU A 61 9.33 -9.07 5.41
C LEU A 61 8.02 -9.14 6.18
N LYS A 62 7.06 -8.30 5.78
CA LYS A 62 5.69 -8.25 6.31
C LYS A 62 4.70 -8.47 5.18
N SER A 63 3.67 -9.26 5.46
CA SER A 63 2.48 -9.41 4.61
C SER A 63 1.40 -8.46 5.09
N LEU A 64 0.82 -7.68 4.18
CA LEU A 64 -0.32 -6.81 4.46
C LEU A 64 -1.47 -7.17 3.52
N SER A 65 -2.67 -7.28 4.07
CA SER A 65 -3.91 -7.39 3.30
C SER A 65 -4.92 -6.37 3.80
N ILE A 66 -5.52 -5.62 2.87
CA ILE A 66 -6.59 -4.66 3.11
C ILE A 66 -7.83 -5.18 2.37
N VAL A 67 -8.87 -5.51 3.12
CA VAL A 67 -10.13 -6.05 2.59
C VAL A 67 -11.24 -5.07 2.89
N VAL A 68 -11.96 -4.66 1.85
CA VAL A 68 -13.10 -3.74 1.96
C VAL A 68 -14.39 -4.57 2.00
N GLU A 69 -14.98 -4.63 3.20
CA GLU A 69 -16.28 -5.22 3.45
C GLU A 69 -17.39 -4.19 3.15
N LYS A 70 -18.65 -4.48 3.51
CA LYS A 70 -19.76 -3.58 3.18
C LYS A 70 -19.65 -2.25 3.93
N TYR A 71 -19.36 -2.27 5.23
CA TYR A 71 -19.32 -1.09 6.13
C TYR A 71 -18.01 -0.98 6.92
N SER A 72 -17.00 -1.78 6.54
CA SER A 72 -15.76 -1.88 7.27
C SER A 72 -14.61 -2.19 6.34
N THR A 73 -13.41 -1.79 6.76
CA THR A 73 -12.16 -2.23 6.17
C THR A 73 -11.42 -3.09 7.18
N LEU A 74 -11.09 -4.31 6.80
CA LEU A 74 -10.29 -5.23 7.60
C LEU A 74 -8.84 -5.20 7.08
N ILE A 75 -7.93 -4.92 7.99
CA ILE A 75 -6.49 -4.95 7.74
C ILE A 75 -5.92 -6.16 8.46
N VAL A 76 -5.18 -6.98 7.73
CA VAL A 76 -4.52 -8.17 8.25
C VAL A 76 -3.02 -8.04 8.01
N ILE A 77 -2.22 -8.18 9.06
CA ILE A 77 -0.76 -8.13 9.01
C ILE A 77 -0.20 -9.49 9.42
N ASP A 78 0.66 -10.08 8.58
CA ASP A 78 1.31 -11.38 8.79
C ASP A 78 0.33 -12.51 9.14
N HIS A 79 -0.93 -12.40 8.75
CA HIS A 79 -2.03 -13.30 9.14
C HIS A 79 -2.33 -13.37 10.65
N LEU A 80 -1.60 -12.60 11.47
CA LEU A 80 -1.68 -12.61 12.93
C LEU A 80 -2.46 -11.42 13.46
N TYR A 81 -2.06 -10.21 13.07
CA TYR A 81 -2.68 -8.98 13.57
C TYR A 81 -3.85 -8.60 12.69
N LYS A 82 -4.97 -8.26 13.32
CA LYS A 82 -6.19 -7.83 12.64
C LYS A 82 -6.64 -6.49 13.19
N LYS A 83 -6.88 -5.53 12.31
CA LYS A 83 -7.48 -4.23 12.64
C LYS A 83 -8.71 -4.03 11.78
N ARG A 84 -9.87 -3.89 12.41
CA ARG A 84 -11.11 -3.52 11.74
C ARG A 84 -11.36 -2.02 11.93
N ILE A 85 -11.62 -1.34 10.82
CA ILE A 85 -12.01 0.06 10.77
C ILE A 85 -13.46 0.11 10.31
N VAL A 86 -14.33 0.70 11.12
CA VAL A 86 -15.74 0.91 10.75
C VAL A 86 -15.83 2.20 9.94
N LEU A 87 -16.40 2.11 8.75
CA LEU A 87 -16.62 3.26 7.88
C LEU A 87 -18.04 3.76 8.13
N GLN A 88 -18.17 4.97 8.70
CA GLN A 88 -19.48 5.54 9.02
C GLN A 88 -20.32 5.80 7.76
N ASN A 89 -19.68 6.02 6.61
CA ASN A 89 -20.35 6.25 5.33
C ASN A 89 -19.80 5.29 4.26
N ASN A 90 -20.69 4.61 3.53
CA ASN A 90 -20.37 3.69 2.43
C ASN A 90 -19.80 4.35 1.17
N GLY A 91 -19.36 5.60 1.26
CA GLY A 91 -19.00 6.46 0.12
C GLY A 91 -17.65 6.15 -0.51
N LEU A 92 -17.02 5.01 -0.20
CA LEU A 92 -15.73 4.63 -0.78
C LEU A 92 -15.96 4.16 -2.22
N TYR A 93 -15.56 5.00 -3.18
CA TYR A 93 -15.61 4.69 -4.60
C TYR A 93 -14.71 3.49 -4.83
N ARG A 94 -15.28 2.40 -5.34
CA ARG A 94 -14.55 1.14 -5.52
C ARG A 94 -13.89 1.04 -6.89
N ASP A 95 -14.24 1.91 -7.83
CA ASP A 95 -13.62 1.87 -9.15
C ASP A 95 -12.19 2.39 -9.09
N ILE A 96 -11.24 1.48 -9.31
CA ILE A 96 -9.81 1.78 -9.25
C ILE A 96 -9.41 2.53 -10.51
N ARG A 97 -8.72 3.65 -10.33
CA ARG A 97 -8.12 4.41 -11.42
C ARG A 97 -6.68 3.98 -11.63
N LYS A 98 -5.86 4.04 -10.58
CA LYS A 98 -4.41 3.75 -10.62
C LYS A 98 -3.93 3.22 -9.27
N ILE A 99 -2.86 2.43 -9.30
CA ILE A 99 -2.09 2.07 -8.11
C ILE A 99 -0.65 2.50 -8.29
N TYR A 100 -0.11 3.08 -7.22
CA TYR A 100 1.27 3.54 -7.12
C TYR A 100 1.96 2.80 -5.97
N SER A 101 3.15 2.27 -6.19
CA SER A 101 4.09 2.02 -5.09
C SER A 101 4.91 3.29 -4.83
N GLY A 102 5.05 3.71 -3.59
CA GLY A 102 5.75 4.98 -3.29
C GLY A 102 4.96 6.19 -3.78
N LEU A 103 5.65 7.14 -4.44
CA LEU A 103 5.12 8.45 -4.81
C LEU A 103 3.78 8.33 -5.56
N ALA A 104 2.70 8.84 -4.98
CA ALA A 104 1.42 9.00 -5.67
C ALA A 104 1.22 10.50 -5.99
N PRO A 105 1.48 10.97 -7.22
CA PRO A 105 1.54 12.40 -7.53
C PRO A 105 0.24 13.17 -7.27
N SER A 106 -0.89 12.47 -7.22
CA SER A 106 -2.21 13.01 -6.93
C SER A 106 -2.50 13.20 -5.43
N THR A 107 -1.55 12.86 -4.56
CA THR A 107 -1.66 13.03 -3.10
C THR A 107 -0.96 14.31 -2.66
N SER A 108 -1.39 14.92 -1.55
CA SER A 108 -0.84 16.21 -1.10
C SER A 108 0.61 16.13 -0.63
N TYR A 109 1.06 14.97 -0.15
CA TYR A 109 2.41 14.76 0.39
C TYR A 109 2.99 13.43 -0.10
N PRO A 110 3.32 13.32 -1.40
CA PRO A 110 3.83 12.07 -1.95
C PRO A 110 5.23 11.80 -1.38
N GLN A 111 5.44 10.59 -0.86
CA GLN A 111 6.76 10.14 -0.39
C GLN A 111 7.30 8.99 -1.24
N ARG A 112 8.64 8.96 -1.43
CA ARG A 112 9.31 7.84 -2.11
C ARG A 112 9.25 6.59 -1.25
N PHE A 113 9.00 5.44 -1.89
CA PHE A 113 9.15 4.16 -1.22
C PHE A 113 10.62 3.74 -1.23
N GLU A 114 11.17 3.53 -0.04
CA GLU A 114 12.50 2.97 0.15
C GLU A 114 12.36 1.58 0.77
N GLY A 115 12.49 0.54 -0.03
CA GLY A 115 12.28 -0.83 0.43
C GLY A 115 12.04 -1.81 -0.69
N CYS A 116 11.60 -3.00 -0.31
CA CYS A 116 11.25 -4.07 -1.23
C CYS A 116 9.75 -4.31 -1.18
N LEU A 117 9.11 -4.43 -2.34
CA LEU A 117 7.69 -4.72 -2.49
C LEU A 117 7.55 -5.90 -3.45
N ARG A 118 6.76 -6.90 -3.09
CA ARG A 118 6.50 -8.08 -3.91
C ARG A 118 5.08 -8.59 -3.71
N ASN A 119 4.67 -9.52 -4.58
CA ASN A 119 3.38 -10.22 -4.49
C ASN A 119 2.16 -9.29 -4.38
N VAL A 120 2.19 -8.14 -5.07
CA VAL A 120 1.05 -7.22 -5.08
C VAL A 120 -0.10 -7.83 -5.87
N LYS A 121 -1.26 -7.94 -5.23
CA LYS A 121 -2.50 -8.43 -5.82
C LYS A 121 -3.66 -7.49 -5.52
N ILE A 122 -4.56 -7.33 -6.47
CA ILE A 122 -5.86 -6.69 -6.27
C ILE A 122 -6.93 -7.70 -6.63
N ASN A 123 -7.95 -7.83 -5.79
CA ASN A 123 -9.04 -8.79 -5.99
C ASN A 123 -8.49 -10.18 -6.33
N ASP A 124 -7.43 -10.57 -5.61
CA ASP A 124 -6.70 -11.83 -5.81
C ASP A 124 -5.95 -11.99 -7.14
N LEU A 125 -6.03 -11.00 -8.04
CA LEU A 125 -5.30 -10.95 -9.30
C LEU A 125 -3.93 -10.28 -9.10
N ARG A 126 -2.87 -10.99 -9.48
CA ARG A 126 -1.51 -10.46 -9.43
C ARG A 126 -1.34 -9.32 -10.43
N LEU A 127 -0.86 -8.17 -9.95
CA LEU A 127 -0.58 -7.04 -10.82
C LEU A 127 0.72 -7.24 -11.60
N LYS A 128 0.68 -6.80 -12.86
CA LYS A 128 1.88 -6.61 -13.66
C LYS A 128 2.31 -5.14 -13.56
N LEU A 129 3.62 -4.92 -13.61
CA LEU A 129 4.18 -3.58 -13.75
C LEU A 129 3.84 -3.09 -15.14
N ALA A 130 3.18 -1.93 -15.24
CA ALA A 130 2.75 -1.41 -16.54
C ALA A 130 3.69 -0.35 -17.11
N GLU A 131 4.48 0.32 -16.27
CA GLU A 131 5.47 1.30 -16.70
C GLU A 131 6.81 1.08 -15.97
N ASN A 132 7.91 0.99 -16.74
CA ASN A 132 9.30 0.93 -16.28
C ASN A 132 9.66 2.24 -15.58
N MET A 133 9.45 2.29 -14.27
CA MET A 133 9.68 3.50 -13.47
C MET A 133 10.78 3.22 -12.45
N MET A 134 12.04 3.54 -12.77
CA MET A 134 13.22 3.45 -11.86
C MET A 134 13.25 2.25 -10.90
N THR A 135 12.63 1.12 -11.28
CA THR A 135 12.55 -0.09 -10.47
C THR A 135 13.72 -0.94 -10.89
N LYS A 136 14.66 -1.14 -9.96
CA LYS A 136 15.74 -2.09 -10.19
C LYS A 136 15.18 -3.50 -9.94
N PRO A 137 15.25 -4.41 -10.92
CA PRO A 137 14.87 -5.80 -10.70
C PRO A 137 15.80 -6.42 -9.66
N GLY A 138 15.22 -7.16 -8.73
CA GLY A 138 15.96 -7.78 -7.64
C GLY A 138 16.12 -6.85 -6.43
N CYS A 139 15.69 -7.34 -5.28
CA CYS A 139 15.95 -6.71 -4.00
C CYS A 139 17.06 -7.51 -3.30
N GLN A 140 18.32 -7.18 -3.59
CA GLN A 140 19.46 -7.87 -2.97
C GLN A 140 19.42 -7.69 -1.45
N VAL A 141 19.60 -8.79 -0.72
CA VAL A 141 19.94 -8.77 0.71
C VAL A 141 21.42 -8.44 0.81
N LEU A 142 21.80 -7.21 0.51
CA LEU A 142 23.17 -6.77 0.72
C LEU A 142 23.15 -5.55 1.63
N ILE A 143 23.87 -5.73 2.73
CA ILE A 143 24.37 -4.68 3.62
C ILE A 143 24.64 -3.41 2.78
N ASN A 144 23.98 -2.30 3.13
CA ASN A 144 24.25 -0.92 2.69
C ASN A 144 23.64 -0.30 1.41
N HIS A 145 22.67 -0.85 0.68
CA HIS A 145 21.98 -0.02 -0.35
C HIS A 145 20.45 -0.17 -0.39
N LEU A 146 19.77 0.96 -0.12
CA LEU A 146 18.33 1.16 -0.22
C LEU A 146 17.89 1.11 -1.70
N LEU A 147 16.84 0.34 -2.00
CA LEU A 147 16.23 0.26 -3.33
C LEU A 147 14.92 1.04 -3.38
N TYR A 148 14.74 1.79 -4.47
CA TYR A 148 13.56 2.60 -4.77
C TYR A 148 12.54 1.80 -5.57
N ILE A 149 11.26 1.93 -5.25
CA ILE A 149 10.18 1.34 -6.06
C ILE A 149 9.11 2.40 -6.34
N TYR A 150 9.08 2.86 -7.59
CA TYR A 150 7.95 3.58 -8.16
C TYR A 150 7.36 2.69 -9.25
N ALA A 151 6.10 2.28 -9.11
CA ALA A 151 5.45 1.45 -10.10
C ALA A 151 4.02 1.93 -10.26
N LYS A 152 3.71 2.45 -11.43
CA LYS A 152 2.33 2.56 -11.91
C LYS A 152 1.93 1.17 -12.39
N MET A 153 0.98 0.56 -11.69
CA MET A 153 0.43 -0.73 -12.07
C MET A 153 -0.89 -0.49 -12.82
N LEU A 154 -0.92 -0.86 -14.11
CA LEU A 154 -2.14 -0.89 -14.92
C LEU A 154 -2.59 -2.36 -15.07
N HIS A 155 -3.90 -2.54 -15.14
CA HIS A 155 -4.53 -3.81 -15.47
C HIS A 155 -4.57 -3.95 -17.00
N ASN A 156 -4.25 -5.13 -17.54
CA ASN A 156 -4.54 -5.43 -18.95
C ASN A 156 -6.06 -5.49 -19.11
N THR A 157 -6.61 -4.60 -19.94
CA THR A 157 -7.93 -4.83 -20.57
C THR A 157 -7.95 -6.17 -21.28
#